data_AF-A0A535EW22-F1
#
_entry.id   AF-A0A535EW22-F1
#
_cell.length_a   1.000
_cell.length_b   1.000
_cell.length_c   1.000
_cell.angle_alpha   90.00
_cell.angle_beta   90.00
_cell.angle_gamma   90.00
#
_symmetry.space_group_name_H-M   'P 1'
#
loop_
_entity.id
_entity.type
_entity.pdbx_description
1 polymer ?
#
loop_
_entity_poly.entity_id
_entity_poly.type
_entity_poly.pdbx_seq_one_letter_code
_entity_poly.pdbx_strand_id
1 'polypeptide(L)'
;HPDKCTKAESQLILLATDGELYGHHKRGREQFVAHLLQKSAPAYGFSVCSLERYLQAHPATKEVRLRAPSAWSCFHGVDRWKTDCPCTDGDGSWKYFLRQALCNLQEVADRLFTDDGSRVLHDPWVARDSYLALRNRWIEPSHFWKHHAAPHHRDVSSIYMAQSLLESQYWLQAAFTSCGFFFEDLDRIEPRNTIAFARRAISFVWQATGHDLQCDFLADLELVRSWRTGRTGTDLYRSLPAVPESLLPTEKQSVR
;
A
#
# COMPACT_ATOMS: atom_id res chain seq x y z
N HIS A 1 31.07 4.25 -18.79
CA HIS A 1 31.73 5.54 -18.49
C HIS A 1 33.19 5.41 -18.93
N PRO A 2 33.64 6.13 -19.97
CA PRO A 2 35.01 6.00 -20.47
C PRO A 2 36.07 6.20 -19.37
N ASP A 3 35.79 7.05 -18.38
CA ASP A 3 36.71 7.34 -17.25
C ASP A 3 36.93 6.19 -16.26
N LYS A 4 36.01 5.22 -16.18
CA LYS A 4 36.17 4.05 -15.31
C LYS A 4 37.00 2.96 -15.99
N CYS A 5 36.88 2.83 -17.32
CA CYS A 5 37.70 1.90 -18.09
C CYS A 5 39.17 2.30 -18.07
N THR A 6 39.47 3.60 -18.07
CA THR A 6 40.84 4.12 -18.02
C THR A 6 41.49 4.00 -16.63
N LYS A 7 40.70 3.87 -15.56
CA LYS A 7 41.19 3.77 -14.16
C LYS A 7 41.18 2.35 -13.58
N ALA A 8 40.80 1.33 -14.36
CA ALA A 8 40.65 -0.06 -13.90
C ALA A 8 39.76 -0.22 -12.64
N GLU A 9 38.78 0.68 -12.45
CA GLU A 9 37.81 0.58 -11.35
C GLU A 9 36.75 -0.47 -11.68
N SER A 10 36.34 -1.27 -10.69
CA SER A 10 35.21 -2.19 -10.82
C SER A 10 33.95 -1.46 -11.26
N GLN A 11 33.19 -2.09 -12.17
CA GLN A 11 31.98 -1.53 -12.75
C GLN A 11 30.79 -2.45 -12.51
N LEU A 12 29.63 -1.83 -12.28
CA LEU A 12 28.34 -2.51 -12.18
C LEU A 12 27.39 -1.89 -13.19
N ILE A 13 26.70 -2.73 -13.96
CA ILE A 13 25.53 -2.34 -14.74
C ILE A 13 24.32 -2.94 -14.02
N LEU A 14 23.46 -2.08 -13.48
CA LEU A 14 22.24 -2.48 -12.80
C LEU A 14 21.03 -2.21 -13.71
N LEU A 15 20.22 -3.24 -13.92
CA LEU A 15 18.93 -3.15 -14.61
C LEU A 15 17.85 -3.57 -13.61
N ALA A 16 16.85 -2.72 -13.41
CA ALA A 16 15.69 -3.00 -12.58
C ALA A 16 14.43 -2.89 -13.44
N THR A 17 13.54 -3.86 -13.32
CA THR A 17 12.32 -3.99 -14.11
C THR A 17 11.29 -4.80 -13.33
N ASP A 18 10.01 -4.55 -13.56
CA ASP A 18 8.92 -5.34 -12.97
C ASP A 18 9.00 -6.80 -13.45
N GLY A 19 8.88 -7.75 -12.51
CA GLY A 19 9.05 -9.18 -12.78
C GLY A 19 7.95 -9.74 -13.68
N GLU A 20 6.75 -9.16 -13.58
CA GLU A 20 5.56 -9.49 -14.37
C GLU A 20 5.79 -9.29 -15.87
N LEU A 21 6.80 -8.50 -16.27
CA LEU A 21 7.19 -8.35 -17.68
C LEU A 21 7.64 -9.67 -18.30
N TYR A 22 8.18 -10.60 -17.51
CA TYR A 22 8.82 -11.82 -17.99
C TYR A 22 7.90 -13.04 -17.80
N GLY A 23 7.01 -13.26 -18.77
CA GLY A 23 6.10 -14.41 -18.81
C GLY A 23 4.64 -14.05 -18.58
N HIS A 24 4.34 -13.18 -17.59
CA HIS A 24 2.95 -12.79 -17.29
C HIS A 24 2.40 -11.80 -18.31
N HIS A 25 3.03 -10.63 -18.47
CA HIS A 25 2.60 -9.63 -19.46
C HIS A 25 3.13 -9.91 -20.87
N LYS A 26 4.27 -10.59 -20.99
CA LYS A 26 4.89 -10.96 -22.27
C LYS A 26 5.40 -12.39 -22.23
N ARG A 27 4.58 -13.30 -22.73
CA ARG A 27 4.91 -14.73 -22.86
C ARG A 27 6.22 -14.93 -23.64
N GLY A 28 7.10 -15.81 -23.17
CA GLY A 28 8.38 -16.14 -23.81
C GLY A 28 9.54 -15.24 -23.39
N ARG A 29 9.29 -14.11 -22.70
CA ARG A 29 10.37 -13.22 -22.25
C ARG A 29 11.15 -13.76 -21.07
N GLU A 30 10.62 -14.72 -20.33
CA GLU A 30 11.38 -15.48 -19.33
C GLU A 30 12.58 -16.21 -19.96
N GLN A 31 12.45 -16.69 -21.21
CA GLN A 31 13.53 -17.34 -21.94
C GLN A 31 14.60 -16.34 -22.37
N PHE A 32 14.20 -15.11 -22.72
CA PHE A 32 15.13 -14.02 -23.01
C PHE A 32 16.01 -13.71 -21.80
N VAL A 33 15.41 -13.55 -20.61
CA VAL A 33 16.18 -13.27 -19.38
C VAL A 33 17.10 -14.44 -19.03
N ALA A 34 16.61 -15.67 -19.13
CA ALA A 34 17.44 -16.85 -18.90
C ALA A 34 18.65 -16.90 -19.86
N HIS A 35 18.43 -16.65 -21.15
CA HIS A 35 19.49 -16.60 -22.15
C HIS A 35 20.48 -15.46 -21.92
N LEU A 36 19.98 -14.26 -21.61
CA LEU A 36 20.80 -13.09 -21.31
C LEU A 36 21.74 -13.37 -20.14
N LEU A 37 21.22 -13.90 -19.03
CA LEU A 37 21.98 -14.12 -17.80
C LEU A 37 22.94 -15.33 -17.91
N GLN A 38 22.52 -16.41 -18.57
CA GLN A 38 23.31 -17.66 -18.58
C GLN A 38 24.26 -17.77 -19.77
N LYS A 39 23.96 -17.11 -20.89
CA LYS A 39 24.72 -17.27 -22.15
C LYS A 39 25.30 -15.96 -22.65
N SER A 40 24.46 -14.97 -22.95
CA SER A 40 24.92 -13.75 -23.63
C SER A 40 25.86 -12.92 -22.75
N ALA A 41 25.44 -12.56 -21.53
CA ALA A 41 26.26 -11.73 -20.66
C ALA A 41 27.65 -12.35 -20.40
N PRO A 42 27.76 -13.64 -20.02
CA PRO A 42 29.07 -14.30 -19.93
C PRO A 42 29.86 -14.32 -21.24
N ALA A 43 29.22 -14.58 -22.38
CA ALA A 43 29.89 -14.59 -23.68
C ALA A 43 30.47 -13.23 -24.09
N TYR A 44 29.88 -12.14 -23.60
CA TYR A 44 30.41 -10.78 -23.77
C TYR A 44 31.34 -10.33 -22.62
N GLY A 45 31.76 -11.25 -21.74
CA GLY A 45 32.71 -10.98 -20.66
C GLY A 45 32.10 -10.35 -19.40
N PHE A 46 30.78 -10.28 -19.29
CA PHE A 46 30.12 -9.80 -18.07
C PHE A 46 30.03 -10.92 -17.03
N SER A 47 30.37 -10.59 -15.78
CA SER A 47 30.09 -11.45 -14.63
C SER A 47 28.71 -11.10 -14.06
N VAL A 48 27.77 -12.04 -14.17
CA VAL A 48 26.43 -11.89 -13.57
C VAL A 48 26.52 -12.11 -12.06
N CYS A 49 26.06 -11.13 -11.28
CA CYS A 49 26.06 -11.19 -9.82
C CYS A 49 24.86 -10.45 -9.23
N SER A 50 24.53 -10.74 -7.97
CA SER A 50 23.59 -9.94 -7.20
C SER A 50 24.24 -8.64 -6.73
N LEU A 51 23.42 -7.61 -6.49
CA LEU A 51 23.88 -6.33 -5.96
C LEU A 51 24.59 -6.50 -4.61
N GLU A 52 24.07 -7.34 -3.73
CA GLU A 52 24.66 -7.70 -2.44
C GLU A 52 26.09 -8.25 -2.60
N ARG A 53 26.26 -9.26 -3.46
CA ARG A 53 27.58 -9.87 -3.71
C ARG A 53 28.58 -8.87 -4.27
N TYR A 54 28.14 -8.00 -5.19
CA TYR A 54 28.99 -6.95 -5.72
C TYR A 54 29.44 -5.97 -4.62
N LEU A 55 28.51 -5.51 -3.78
CA LEU A 55 28.80 -4.53 -2.72
C LEU A 55 29.67 -5.11 -1.59
N GLN A 56 29.61 -6.42 -1.33
CA GLN A 56 30.55 -7.08 -0.41
C GLN A 56 31.98 -7.10 -0.95
N ALA A 57 32.16 -7.39 -2.24
CA ALA A 57 33.47 -7.41 -2.89
C ALA A 57 34.02 -6.00 -3.17
N HIS A 58 33.12 -5.05 -3.43
CA HIS A 58 33.42 -3.67 -3.80
C HIS A 58 32.54 -2.70 -3.01
N PRO A 59 32.85 -2.45 -1.72
CA PRO A 59 32.08 -1.54 -0.88
C PRO A 59 31.97 -0.13 -1.49
N ALA A 60 30.85 0.55 -1.24
CA ALA A 60 30.64 1.91 -1.70
C ALA A 60 31.60 2.88 -0.99
N THR A 61 32.34 3.66 -1.76
CA THR A 61 33.33 4.64 -1.28
C THR A 61 32.98 6.09 -1.61
N LYS A 62 31.86 6.30 -2.30
CA LYS A 62 31.43 7.60 -2.79
C LYS A 62 30.01 7.85 -2.32
N GLU A 63 29.77 9.05 -1.79
CA GLU A 63 28.44 9.53 -1.48
C GLU A 63 27.88 10.32 -2.66
N VAL A 64 26.56 10.24 -2.84
CA VAL A 64 25.83 11.01 -3.85
C VAL A 64 24.59 11.61 -3.23
N ARG A 65 24.22 12.81 -3.69
CA ARG A 65 22.96 13.44 -3.28
C ARG A 65 21.86 13.04 -4.25
N LEU A 66 20.78 12.48 -3.73
CA LEU A 66 19.58 12.18 -4.50
C LEU A 66 18.70 13.42 -4.61
N ARG A 67 18.05 13.60 -5.76
CA ARG A 67 16.92 14.54 -5.89
C ARG A 67 15.70 13.90 -5.26
N ALA A 68 15.26 14.38 -4.10
CA ALA A 68 14.11 13.80 -3.39
C ALA A 68 12.97 14.82 -3.25
N PRO A 69 11.69 14.41 -3.41
CA PRO A 69 11.25 13.08 -3.85
C PRO A 69 11.43 12.87 -5.37
N SER A 70 11.82 11.66 -5.79
CA SER A 70 11.93 11.25 -7.20
C SER A 70 11.39 9.83 -7.42
N ALA A 71 10.96 9.54 -8.64
CA ALA A 71 10.60 8.19 -9.06
C ALA A 71 11.26 7.82 -10.39
N TRP A 72 11.43 6.52 -10.61
CA TRP A 72 11.95 5.97 -11.87
C TRP A 72 10.98 6.08 -13.06
N SER A 73 9.68 6.23 -12.79
CA SER A 73 8.60 6.22 -13.78
C SER A 73 7.86 7.56 -13.90
N CYS A 74 8.38 8.62 -13.27
CA CYS A 74 7.86 9.98 -13.36
C CYS A 74 9.02 10.99 -13.37
N PHE A 75 9.06 11.86 -14.40
CA PHE A 75 10.08 12.91 -14.49
C PHE A 75 9.79 14.11 -13.56
N HIS A 76 8.56 14.20 -13.04
CA HIS A 76 8.06 15.25 -12.16
C HIS A 76 8.05 14.79 -10.69
N GLY A 77 9.14 14.17 -10.23
CA GLY A 77 9.23 13.67 -8.85
C GLY A 77 8.25 12.52 -8.59
N VAL A 78 7.26 12.76 -7.72
CA VAL A 78 6.19 11.81 -7.38
C VAL A 78 4.80 12.34 -7.74
N ASP A 79 4.73 13.38 -8.57
CA ASP A 79 3.47 14.06 -8.88
C ASP A 79 2.46 13.14 -9.56
N ARG A 80 2.92 12.13 -10.33
CA ARG A 80 2.09 11.07 -10.92
C ARG A 80 1.09 10.47 -9.92
N TRP A 81 1.47 10.31 -8.66
CA TRP A 81 0.63 9.69 -7.62
C TRP A 81 -0.10 10.71 -6.74
N LYS A 82 0.26 11.99 -6.81
CA LYS A 82 -0.18 13.00 -5.85
C LYS A 82 -1.20 13.97 -6.44
N THR A 83 -1.05 14.32 -7.71
CA THR A 83 -1.79 15.40 -8.34
C THR A 83 -1.88 15.17 -9.85
N ASP A 84 -2.40 16.15 -10.56
CA ASP A 84 -2.37 16.16 -12.01
C ASP A 84 -0.93 16.25 -12.52
N CYS A 85 -0.55 15.36 -13.43
CA CYS A 85 0.84 15.18 -13.86
C CYS A 85 0.88 14.83 -15.36
N PRO A 86 1.68 15.54 -16.18
CA PRO A 86 1.77 15.28 -17.62
C PRO A 86 2.26 13.88 -18.02
N CYS A 87 2.75 13.08 -17.06
CA CYS A 87 3.12 11.68 -17.29
C CYS A 87 1.90 10.73 -17.31
N THR A 88 0.71 11.23 -17.02
CA THR A 88 -0.56 10.52 -17.01
C THR A 88 -1.55 11.32 -17.84
N ASP A 89 -2.29 10.67 -18.74
CA ASP A 89 -3.26 11.37 -19.59
C ASP A 89 -4.45 11.89 -18.78
N GLY A 90 -5.10 12.96 -19.24
CA GLY A 90 -6.32 13.50 -18.63
C GLY A 90 -6.08 14.34 -17.38
N ASP A 91 -7.04 14.34 -16.45
CA ASP A 91 -6.98 15.11 -15.21
C ASP A 91 -6.76 14.18 -14.00
N GLY A 92 -5.57 14.26 -13.41
CA GLY A 92 -5.18 13.51 -12.21
C GLY A 92 -5.54 14.16 -10.88
N SER A 93 -6.28 15.28 -10.84
CA SER A 93 -6.60 16.04 -9.63
C SER A 93 -7.33 15.20 -8.56
N TRP A 94 -8.12 14.21 -8.98
CA TRP A 94 -8.82 13.26 -8.10
C TRP A 94 -7.88 12.52 -7.13
N LYS A 95 -6.61 12.32 -7.50
CA LYS A 95 -5.61 11.65 -6.67
C LYS A 95 -5.36 12.39 -5.36
N TYR A 96 -5.33 13.72 -5.43
CA TYR A 96 -5.18 14.56 -4.25
C TYR A 96 -6.38 14.36 -3.31
N PHE A 97 -7.60 14.50 -3.83
CA PHE A 97 -8.83 14.37 -3.04
C PHE A 97 -8.98 12.97 -2.44
N LEU A 98 -8.69 11.92 -3.21
CA LEU A 98 -8.72 10.54 -2.69
C LEU A 98 -7.71 10.36 -1.56
N ARG A 99 -6.49 10.87 -1.73
CA ARG A 99 -5.47 10.78 -0.68
C ARG A 99 -5.88 11.55 0.57
N GLN A 100 -6.51 12.72 0.44
CA GLN A 100 -7.05 13.46 1.59
C GLN A 100 -8.16 12.68 2.30
N ALA A 101 -9.11 12.10 1.56
CA ALA A 101 -10.17 11.26 2.14
C ALA A 101 -9.59 10.08 2.95
N LEU A 102 -8.54 9.43 2.44
CA LEU A 102 -7.87 8.35 3.16
C LEU A 102 -7.07 8.86 4.37
N CYS A 103 -6.41 10.02 4.28
CA CYS A 103 -5.70 10.61 5.40
C CYS A 103 -6.65 11.01 6.53
N ASN A 104 -7.79 11.64 6.21
CA ASN A 104 -8.83 11.97 7.18
C ASN A 104 -9.37 10.71 7.88
N LEU A 105 -9.69 9.67 7.10
CA LEU A 105 -10.14 8.39 7.63
C LEU A 105 -9.08 7.76 8.56
N GLN A 106 -7.81 7.74 8.12
CA GLN A 106 -6.70 7.19 8.90
C GLN A 106 -6.52 7.95 10.21
N GLU A 107 -6.58 9.29 10.20
CA GLU A 107 -6.39 10.10 11.40
C GLU A 107 -7.43 9.76 12.49
N VAL A 108 -8.70 9.62 12.10
CA VAL A 108 -9.76 9.23 13.04
C VAL A 108 -9.59 7.79 13.50
N ALA A 109 -9.29 6.86 12.58
CA ALA A 109 -9.12 5.45 12.92
C ALA A 109 -7.89 5.21 13.80
N ASP A 110 -6.80 5.96 13.63
CA ASP A 110 -5.58 5.86 14.44
C ASP A 110 -5.82 6.35 15.88
N ARG A 111 -6.65 7.38 16.06
CA ARG A 111 -7.11 7.80 17.39
C ARG A 111 -7.93 6.72 18.07
N LEU A 112 -8.94 6.17 17.40
CA LEU A 112 -9.75 5.07 17.94
C LEU A 112 -8.89 3.83 18.22
N PHE A 113 -7.96 3.50 17.32
CA PHE A 113 -7.03 2.40 17.53
C PHE A 113 -6.16 2.60 18.78
N THR A 114 -5.71 3.82 19.03
CA THR A 114 -4.93 4.16 20.23
C THR A 114 -5.81 4.11 21.48
N ASP A 115 -6.95 4.79 21.47
CA ASP A 115 -7.80 4.97 22.65
C ASP A 115 -8.50 3.67 23.07
N ASP A 116 -9.13 2.98 22.12
CA ASP A 116 -9.84 1.72 22.37
C ASP A 116 -8.87 0.54 22.42
N GLY A 117 -7.83 0.55 21.58
CA GLY A 117 -6.82 -0.51 21.57
C GLY A 117 -6.04 -0.58 22.87
N SER A 118 -5.74 0.55 23.52
CA SER A 118 -5.02 0.57 24.81
C SER A 118 -5.80 -0.08 25.95
N ARG A 119 -7.12 -0.32 25.79
CA ARG A 119 -7.91 -1.07 26.76
C ARG A 119 -7.65 -2.58 26.68
N VAL A 120 -7.34 -3.09 25.49
CA VAL A 120 -7.24 -4.54 25.21
C VAL A 120 -5.83 -4.98 24.83
N LEU A 121 -4.93 -4.05 24.51
CA LEU A 121 -3.52 -4.27 24.15
C LEU A 121 -2.60 -3.52 25.12
N HIS A 122 -1.43 -4.09 25.42
CA HIS A 122 -0.41 -3.43 26.24
C HIS A 122 0.19 -2.20 25.55
N ASP A 123 0.52 -2.34 24.27
CA ASP A 123 0.97 -1.26 23.39
C ASP A 123 0.36 -1.49 22.00
N PRO A 124 -0.65 -0.71 21.60
CA PRO A 124 -1.36 -0.92 20.34
C PRO A 124 -0.44 -0.86 19.11
N TRP A 125 0.53 0.07 19.10
CA TRP A 125 1.37 0.31 17.93
C TRP A 125 2.44 -0.78 17.77
N VAL A 126 3.04 -1.22 18.88
CA VAL A 126 3.93 -2.38 18.86
C VAL A 126 3.16 -3.66 18.50
N ALA A 127 1.93 -3.81 18.97
CA ALA A 127 1.08 -4.94 18.59
C ALA A 127 0.74 -4.91 17.09
N ARG A 128 0.43 -3.74 16.51
CA ARG A 128 0.20 -3.55 15.07
C ARG A 128 1.39 -4.04 14.24
N ASP A 129 2.60 -3.63 14.61
CA ASP A 129 3.80 -4.00 13.84
C ASP A 129 4.10 -5.50 13.91
N SER A 130 3.83 -6.13 15.05
CA SER A 130 3.96 -7.59 15.23
C SER A 130 2.81 -8.39 14.63
N TYR A 131 1.67 -7.76 14.32
CA TYR A 131 0.42 -8.46 13.99
C TYR A 131 0.50 -9.30 12.72
N LEU A 132 1.34 -8.92 11.75
CA LEU A 132 1.49 -9.67 10.49
C LEU A 132 1.89 -11.13 10.72
N ALA A 133 2.67 -11.42 11.76
CA ALA A 133 3.05 -12.78 12.09
C ALA A 133 1.83 -13.62 12.51
N LEU A 134 0.91 -13.05 13.29
CA LEU A 134 -0.34 -13.70 13.67
C LEU A 134 -1.27 -13.84 12.44
N ARG A 135 -1.46 -12.75 11.71
CA ARG A 135 -2.35 -12.71 10.53
C ARG A 135 -1.96 -13.72 9.45
N ASN A 136 -0.66 -13.86 9.21
CA ASN A 136 -0.11 -14.81 8.23
C ASN A 136 0.10 -16.22 8.80
N ARG A 137 -0.30 -16.45 10.07
CA ARG A 137 -0.19 -17.74 10.77
C ARG A 137 1.26 -18.27 10.88
N TRP A 138 2.21 -17.35 11.05
CA TRP A 138 3.62 -17.68 11.28
C TRP A 138 3.92 -17.97 12.76
N ILE A 139 3.03 -17.54 13.64
CA ILE A 139 3.09 -17.81 15.08
C ILE A 139 1.75 -18.33 15.58
N GLU A 140 1.79 -19.09 16.67
CA GLU A 140 0.58 -19.51 17.38
C GLU A 140 -0.13 -18.30 18.02
N PRO A 141 -1.47 -18.21 17.95
CA PRO A 141 -2.22 -17.10 18.56
C PRO A 141 -1.91 -16.89 20.04
N SER A 142 -1.73 -17.98 20.80
CA SER A 142 -1.41 -17.92 22.23
C SER A 142 -0.11 -17.19 22.51
N HIS A 143 0.88 -17.29 21.61
CA HIS A 143 2.16 -16.58 21.74
C HIS A 143 1.95 -15.07 21.58
N PHE A 144 1.24 -14.66 20.53
CA PHE A 144 0.95 -13.25 20.27
C PHE A 144 0.17 -12.62 21.44
N TRP A 145 -0.95 -13.22 21.84
CA TRP A 145 -1.81 -12.67 22.88
C TRP A 145 -1.17 -12.68 24.26
N LYS A 146 -0.27 -13.63 24.54
CA LYS A 146 0.52 -13.61 25.79
C LYS A 146 1.38 -12.34 25.91
N HIS A 147 1.89 -11.83 24.79
CA HIS A 147 2.81 -10.67 24.76
C HIS A 147 2.08 -9.35 24.56
N HIS A 148 1.02 -9.34 23.75
CA HIS A 148 0.39 -8.10 23.31
C HIS A 148 -0.96 -7.81 23.98
N ALA A 149 -1.71 -8.81 24.45
CA ALA A 149 -2.99 -8.55 25.12
C ALA A 149 -2.76 -7.98 26.52
N ALA A 150 -3.58 -7.01 26.91
CA ALA A 150 -3.54 -6.44 28.25
C ALA A 150 -3.82 -7.54 29.31
N PRO A 151 -3.16 -7.50 30.50
CA PRO A 151 -3.16 -8.61 31.46
C PRO A 151 -4.54 -9.10 31.91
N HIS A 152 -5.55 -8.21 31.92
CA HIS A 152 -6.92 -8.50 32.38
C HIS A 152 -7.96 -8.59 31.24
N HIS A 153 -7.53 -8.49 29.97
CA HIS A 153 -8.41 -8.45 28.80
C HIS A 153 -8.07 -9.57 27.80
N ARG A 154 -8.14 -10.82 28.28
CA ARG A 154 -7.86 -12.04 27.49
C ARG A 154 -9.08 -12.91 27.29
N ASP A 155 -10.26 -12.40 27.63
CA ASP A 155 -11.52 -13.04 27.27
C ASP A 155 -11.78 -12.94 25.76
N VAL A 156 -12.72 -13.75 25.27
CA VAL A 156 -13.03 -13.86 23.84
C VAL A 156 -13.43 -12.51 23.23
N SER A 157 -14.17 -11.67 23.96
CA SER A 157 -14.65 -10.38 23.47
C SER A 157 -13.48 -9.39 23.32
N SER A 158 -12.62 -9.29 24.33
CA SER A 158 -11.43 -8.43 24.29
C SER A 158 -10.48 -8.80 23.15
N ILE A 159 -10.25 -10.10 22.93
CA ILE A 159 -9.41 -10.59 21.83
C ILE A 159 -10.03 -10.29 20.47
N TYR A 160 -11.34 -10.49 20.32
CA TYR A 160 -12.05 -10.16 19.08
C TYR A 160 -11.97 -8.66 18.76
N MET A 161 -12.17 -7.80 19.76
CA MET A 161 -12.04 -6.35 19.63
C MET A 161 -10.61 -5.96 19.21
N ALA A 162 -9.59 -6.47 19.92
CA ALA A 162 -8.19 -6.21 19.61
C ALA A 162 -7.83 -6.66 18.19
N GLN A 163 -8.24 -7.86 17.79
CA GLN A 163 -7.98 -8.38 16.44
C GLN A 163 -8.69 -7.56 15.36
N SER A 164 -9.93 -7.13 15.61
CA SER A 164 -10.67 -6.28 14.67
C SER A 164 -9.98 -4.92 14.50
N LEU A 165 -9.53 -4.29 15.58
CA LEU A 165 -8.73 -3.07 15.52
C LEU A 165 -7.42 -3.26 14.74
N LEU A 166 -6.71 -4.38 14.95
CA LEU A 166 -5.48 -4.69 14.21
C LEU A 166 -5.74 -4.96 12.70
N GLU A 167 -6.83 -5.66 12.36
CA GLU A 167 -7.26 -5.79 10.96
C GLU A 167 -7.63 -4.45 10.34
N SER A 168 -8.27 -3.53 11.09
CA SER A 168 -8.60 -2.20 10.56
C SER A 168 -7.34 -1.46 10.10
N GLN A 169 -6.26 -1.51 10.89
CA GLN A 169 -4.96 -0.91 10.58
C GLN A 169 -4.33 -1.54 9.34
N TYR A 170 -4.39 -2.87 9.21
CA TYR A 170 -3.91 -3.57 8.01
C TYR A 170 -4.64 -3.09 6.74
N TRP A 171 -5.97 -2.99 6.77
CA TRP A 171 -6.74 -2.56 5.61
C TRP A 171 -6.60 -1.07 5.30
N LEU A 172 -6.38 -0.22 6.31
CA LEU A 172 -5.98 1.17 6.09
C LEU A 172 -4.65 1.26 5.35
N GLN A 173 -3.63 0.51 5.79
CA GLN A 173 -2.34 0.45 5.08
C GLN A 173 -2.51 -0.05 3.64
N ALA A 174 -3.34 -1.07 3.42
CA ALA A 174 -3.64 -1.57 2.08
C ALA A 174 -4.32 -0.51 1.19
N ALA A 175 -5.18 0.36 1.74
CA ALA A 175 -5.84 1.43 0.99
C ALA A 175 -4.83 2.42 0.36
N PHE A 176 -3.65 2.60 0.97
CA PHE A 176 -2.58 3.46 0.46
C PHE A 176 -1.66 2.79 -0.59
N THR A 177 -2.02 1.62 -1.12
CA THR A 177 -1.23 0.96 -2.18
C THR A 177 -1.10 1.87 -3.40
N SER A 178 0.13 2.12 -3.85
CA SER A 178 0.44 3.15 -4.85
C SER A 178 -0.21 2.93 -6.22
N CYS A 179 -0.55 1.69 -6.58
CA CYS A 179 -1.28 1.38 -7.81
C CYS A 179 -2.63 2.12 -7.90
N GLY A 180 -3.28 2.37 -6.75
CA GLY A 180 -4.53 3.14 -6.66
C GLY A 180 -4.41 4.61 -7.11
N PHE A 181 -3.19 5.10 -7.32
CA PHE A 181 -2.90 6.49 -7.73
C PHE A 181 -2.05 6.59 -9.00
N PHE A 182 -1.68 5.45 -9.60
CA PHE A 182 -0.70 5.44 -10.71
C PHE A 182 -1.32 5.90 -12.04
N PHE A 183 -2.53 5.44 -12.31
CA PHE A 183 -3.22 5.57 -13.59
C PHE A 183 -4.05 6.85 -13.69
N GLU A 184 -4.68 7.03 -14.84
CA GLU A 184 -5.32 8.27 -15.26
C GLU A 184 -6.70 8.53 -14.66
N ASP A 185 -7.46 7.47 -14.40
CA ASP A 185 -8.87 7.63 -14.08
C ASP A 185 -9.27 6.87 -12.81
N LEU A 186 -10.16 7.49 -12.05
CA LEU A 186 -10.74 6.97 -10.82
C LEU A 186 -11.57 5.69 -11.06
N ASP A 187 -12.22 5.53 -12.22
CA ASP A 187 -13.10 4.40 -12.53
C ASP A 187 -12.37 3.07 -12.72
N ARG A 188 -11.04 3.08 -12.73
CA ARG A 188 -10.26 1.85 -12.88
C ARG A 188 -10.35 0.95 -11.66
N ILE A 189 -9.85 -0.27 -11.80
CA ILE A 189 -9.89 -1.27 -10.72
C ILE A 189 -8.99 -0.86 -9.54
N GLU A 190 -7.87 -0.18 -9.79
CA GLU A 190 -6.89 0.12 -8.74
C GLU A 190 -7.44 1.13 -7.72
N PRO A 191 -8.02 2.29 -8.10
CA PRO A 191 -8.64 3.20 -7.14
C PRO A 191 -9.88 2.60 -6.47
N ARG A 192 -10.66 1.78 -7.20
CA ARG A 192 -11.79 1.04 -6.61
C ARG A 192 -11.35 0.08 -5.51
N ASN A 193 -10.21 -0.59 -5.68
CA ASN A 193 -9.63 -1.44 -4.63
C ASN A 193 -9.20 -0.61 -3.42
N THR A 194 -8.59 0.56 -3.62
CA THR A 194 -8.28 1.50 -2.52
C THR A 194 -9.52 1.87 -1.71
N ILE A 195 -10.63 2.23 -2.39
CA ILE A 195 -11.91 2.54 -1.72
C ILE A 195 -12.47 1.30 -1.02
N ALA A 196 -12.37 0.11 -1.62
CA ALA A 196 -12.82 -1.13 -1.02
C ALA A 196 -12.03 -1.51 0.24
N PHE A 197 -10.71 -1.26 0.26
CA PHE A 197 -9.86 -1.48 1.42
C PHE A 197 -10.21 -0.50 2.55
N ALA A 198 -10.42 0.77 2.23
CA ALA A 198 -10.89 1.77 3.20
C ALA A 198 -12.25 1.35 3.80
N ARG A 199 -13.21 0.92 2.97
CA ARG A 199 -14.49 0.35 3.43
C ARG A 199 -14.29 -0.84 4.36
N ARG A 200 -13.32 -1.70 4.07
CA ARG A 200 -13.02 -2.86 4.93
C ARG A 200 -12.42 -2.44 6.27
N ALA A 201 -11.60 -1.40 6.30
CA ALA A 201 -11.12 -0.85 7.56
C ALA A 201 -12.28 -0.27 8.41
N ILE A 202 -13.16 0.52 7.80
CA ILE A 202 -14.36 1.09 8.45
C ILE A 202 -15.21 -0.02 9.07
N SER A 203 -15.45 -1.10 8.31
CA SER A 203 -16.15 -2.30 8.76
C SER A 203 -15.57 -2.86 10.07
N PHE A 204 -14.25 -2.94 10.18
CA PHE A 204 -13.58 -3.47 11.37
C PHE A 204 -13.58 -2.50 12.55
N VAL A 205 -13.38 -1.20 12.31
CA VAL A 205 -13.49 -0.18 13.37
C VAL A 205 -14.88 -0.21 13.98
N TRP A 206 -15.91 -0.26 13.13
CA TRP A 206 -17.29 -0.31 13.58
C TRP A 206 -17.62 -1.57 14.38
N GLN A 207 -17.19 -2.75 13.92
CA GLN A 207 -17.35 -4.01 14.67
C GLN A 207 -16.63 -3.99 16.03
N ALA A 208 -15.48 -3.32 16.12
CA ALA A 208 -14.70 -3.27 17.35
C ALA A 208 -15.21 -2.24 18.36
N THR A 209 -15.72 -1.10 17.88
CA THR A 209 -15.95 0.10 18.74
C THR A 209 -17.37 0.67 18.64
N GLY A 210 -18.13 0.29 17.61
CA GLY A 210 -19.42 0.89 17.29
C GLY A 210 -19.33 2.27 16.62
N HIS A 211 -18.13 2.86 16.48
CA HIS A 211 -17.95 4.14 15.80
C HIS A 211 -18.14 4.00 14.29
N ASP A 212 -19.01 4.85 13.74
CA ASP A 212 -19.28 4.93 12.31
C ASP A 212 -18.36 5.96 11.64
N LEU A 213 -17.37 5.48 10.89
CA LEU A 213 -16.48 6.30 10.07
C LEU A 213 -16.95 6.41 8.60
N GLN A 214 -18.04 5.74 8.23
CA GLN A 214 -18.53 5.69 6.86
C GLN A 214 -19.09 7.03 6.41
N CYS A 215 -19.84 7.71 7.28
CA CYS A 215 -20.51 8.97 6.93
C CYS A 215 -19.51 10.04 6.46
N ASP A 216 -18.46 10.31 7.26
CA ASP A 216 -17.46 11.33 6.93
C ASP A 216 -16.61 10.91 5.72
N PHE A 217 -16.27 9.62 5.62
CA PHE A 217 -15.51 9.11 4.47
C PHE A 217 -16.30 9.26 3.15
N LEU A 218 -17.61 8.99 3.15
CA LEU A 218 -18.46 9.22 1.98
C LEU A 218 -18.57 10.71 1.63
N ALA A 219 -18.58 11.60 2.61
CA ALA A 219 -18.57 13.04 2.37
C ALA A 219 -17.27 13.48 1.68
N ASP A 220 -16.12 13.00 2.13
CA ASP A 220 -14.83 13.28 1.50
C ASP A 220 -14.75 12.70 0.07
N LEU A 221 -15.30 11.50 -0.15
CA LEU A 221 -15.30 10.84 -1.46
C LEU A 221 -16.17 11.55 -2.51
N GLU A 222 -17.08 12.44 -2.12
CA GLU A 222 -17.90 13.23 -3.03
C GLU A 222 -17.08 14.24 -3.86
N LEU A 223 -15.90 14.61 -3.37
CA LEU A 223 -14.95 15.49 -4.07
C LEU A 223 -14.04 14.71 -5.04
N VAL A 224 -13.98 13.39 -4.93
CA VAL A 224 -13.13 12.54 -5.75
C VAL A 224 -13.90 12.17 -7.01
N ARG A 225 -13.53 12.71 -8.19
CA ARG A 225 -14.32 12.53 -9.42
C ARG A 225 -13.50 11.93 -10.56
N SER A 226 -14.08 10.97 -11.27
CA SER A 226 -13.57 10.55 -12.57
C SER A 226 -13.70 11.70 -13.56
N TRP A 227 -12.61 12.07 -14.22
CA TRP A 227 -12.64 13.12 -15.25
C TRP A 227 -13.33 12.64 -16.53
N ARG A 228 -13.39 11.31 -16.76
CA ARG A 228 -14.06 10.72 -17.93
C ARG A 228 -15.57 10.61 -17.76
N THR A 229 -16.02 10.14 -16.59
CA THR A 229 -17.44 9.79 -16.39
C THR A 229 -18.17 10.73 -15.44
N GLY A 230 -17.45 11.55 -14.67
CA GLY A 230 -18.00 12.39 -13.62
C GLY A 230 -18.41 11.63 -12.35
N ARG A 231 -18.32 10.28 -12.33
CA ARG A 231 -18.65 9.46 -11.17
C ARG A 231 -17.78 9.82 -9.98
N THR A 232 -18.39 9.88 -8.80
CA THR A 232 -17.69 10.20 -7.56
C THR A 232 -17.08 8.96 -6.92
N GLY A 233 -16.16 9.17 -5.97
CA GLY A 233 -15.70 8.12 -5.07
C GLY A 233 -16.87 7.51 -4.28
N THR A 234 -17.87 8.32 -3.96
CA THR A 234 -19.12 7.89 -3.29
C THR A 234 -19.91 6.92 -4.17
N ASP A 235 -20.06 7.23 -5.47
CA ASP A 235 -20.69 6.33 -6.43
C ASP A 235 -19.93 5.00 -6.56
N LEU A 236 -18.60 5.08 -6.55
CA LEU A 236 -17.75 3.89 -6.57
C LEU A 236 -17.93 3.05 -5.31
N TYR A 237 -17.90 3.67 -4.13
CA TYR A 237 -18.11 3.02 -2.85
C TYR A 237 -19.43 2.26 -2.81
N ARG A 238 -20.52 2.91 -3.23
CA ARG A 238 -21.87 2.32 -3.26
C ARG A 238 -22.01 1.21 -4.31
N SER A 239 -21.20 1.25 -5.37
CA SER A 239 -21.18 0.20 -6.39
C SER A 239 -20.38 -1.04 -5.99
N LEU A 240 -19.64 -1.00 -4.88
CA LEU A 240 -18.94 -2.18 -4.36
C LEU A 240 -19.95 -3.25 -3.91
N PRO A 241 -19.57 -4.54 -3.92
CA PRO A 241 -20.47 -5.63 -3.53
C PRO A 241 -21.12 -5.41 -2.18
N ALA A 242 -22.41 -5.74 -2.08
CA ALA A 242 -23.16 -5.68 -0.84
C ALA A 242 -22.58 -6.66 0.19
N VAL A 243 -22.68 -6.29 1.47
CA VAL A 243 -22.28 -7.12 2.61
C VAL A 243 -23.45 -7.22 3.61
N PRO A 244 -23.46 -8.22 4.50
CA PRO A 244 -24.40 -8.25 5.62
C PRO A 244 -24.36 -6.96 6.44
N GLU A 245 -25.53 -6.53 6.95
CA GLU A 245 -25.66 -5.35 7.82
C GLU A 245 -24.83 -5.46 9.11
N SER A 246 -24.50 -6.68 9.54
CA SER A 246 -23.62 -6.92 10.68
C SER A 246 -22.15 -6.59 10.43
N LEU A 247 -21.76 -6.25 9.19
CA LEU A 247 -20.38 -5.95 8.82
C LEU A 247 -20.14 -4.48 8.48
N LEU A 248 -21.17 -3.66 8.29
CA LEU A 248 -21.00 -2.24 7.96
C LEU A 248 -22.12 -1.39 8.55
N PRO A 249 -21.83 -0.14 8.96
CA PRO A 249 -22.86 0.79 9.39
C PRO A 249 -23.95 0.97 8.32
N THR A 250 -25.20 1.04 8.75
CA THR A 250 -26.30 1.42 7.86
C THR A 250 -26.11 2.87 7.41
N GLU A 251 -26.04 3.11 6.09
CA GLU A 251 -26.01 4.48 5.56
C GLU A 251 -27.28 5.21 6.01
N LYS A 252 -27.14 6.22 6.87
CA LYS A 252 -28.23 7.15 7.16
C LYS A 252 -28.47 7.95 5.89
N GLN A 253 -29.63 7.79 5.26
CA GLN A 253 -30.03 8.68 4.17
C GLN A 253 -30.01 10.11 4.71
N SER A 254 -29.05 10.92 4.26
CA SER A 254 -29.08 12.36 4.48
C SER A 254 -30.39 12.87 3.89
N VAL A 255 -31.31 13.28 4.76
CA VAL A 255 -32.51 14.02 4.40
C VAL A 255 -32.01 15.29 3.73
N ARG A 256 -32.11 15.32 2.40
CA ARG A 256 -31.91 16.55 1.61
C ARG A 256 -33.11 17.45 1.79
#